data_AF-A0AAD2K530-F1
#
_entry.id   AF-A0AAD2K530-F1
#
_cell.length_a   1.000
_cell.length_b   1.000
_cell.length_c   1.000
_cell.angle_alpha   90.00
_cell.angle_beta   90.00
_cell.angle_gamma   90.00
#
_symmetry.space_group_name_H-M   'P 1'
#
loop_
_entity.id
_entity.type
_entity.pdbx_description
1 polymer ?
#
loop_
_entity_poly.entity_id
_entity_poly.type
_entity_poly.pdbx_seq_one_letter_code
_entity_poly.pdbx_strand_id
1 'polypeptide(L)'
;SGGFSNIFPAPAYQTAQIASFLKTVPSDFNATFNLTGRGFSDVSTQGWNFQVVNNGTTTLTGGTSASSPTFAAVIALINDRLVAAGKPVLGFLNPFLYANLGAFNDITVGHNSGFVCPESGVGFDATTGWDPLTGLGTPNFTSLLAAAMA
;
A
#
# COMPACT_ATOMS: atom_id res chain seq x y z
N SER A 1 -4.90 0.58 -6.90
CA SER A 1 -6.27 0.93 -6.48
C SER A 1 -6.19 1.45 -5.07
N GLY A 2 -7.12 2.32 -4.66
CA GLY A 2 -7.15 2.81 -3.29
C GLY A 2 -8.36 3.68 -3.01
N GLY A 3 -8.49 4.15 -1.77
CA GLY A 3 -9.62 4.94 -1.30
C GLY A 3 -9.90 4.74 0.19
N PHE A 4 -11.13 5.05 0.61
CA PHE A 4 -11.56 4.99 2.01
C PHE A 4 -12.80 4.12 2.17
N SER A 5 -12.84 3.32 3.23
CA SER A 5 -13.98 2.44 3.52
C SER A 5 -15.20 3.22 4.02
N ASN A 6 -16.39 2.86 3.54
CA ASN A 6 -17.68 3.30 4.10
C ASN A 6 -18.21 2.37 5.21
N ILE A 7 -17.46 1.32 5.56
CA ILE A 7 -17.90 0.27 6.49
C ILE A 7 -17.00 0.21 7.71
N PHE A 8 -15.68 0.24 7.50
CA PHE A 8 -14.70 0.06 8.57
C PHE A 8 -14.07 1.41 8.94
N PRO A 9 -14.07 1.79 10.23
CA PRO A 9 -13.37 2.99 10.68
C PRO A 9 -11.86 2.82 10.53
N ALA A 10 -11.14 3.93 10.47
CA ALA A 10 -9.68 3.94 10.45
C ALA A 10 -9.11 3.19 11.66
N PRO A 11 -8.27 2.16 11.45
CA PRO A 11 -7.62 1.45 12.54
C PRO A 11 -6.58 2.34 13.22
N ALA A 12 -6.35 2.15 14.52
CA ALA A 12 -5.47 3.00 15.34
C ALA A 12 -4.07 3.19 14.72
N TYR A 13 -3.48 2.13 14.15
CA TYR A 13 -2.16 2.17 13.51
C TYR A 13 -2.10 3.09 12.28
N GLN A 14 -3.23 3.46 11.67
CA GLN A 14 -3.29 4.26 10.45
C GLN A 14 -3.76 5.71 10.69
N THR A 15 -4.39 5.99 11.83
CA THR A 15 -5.04 7.29 12.09
C THR A 15 -4.14 8.51 11.88
N ALA A 16 -2.88 8.46 12.33
CA ALA A 16 -1.91 9.54 12.14
C ALA A 16 -1.62 9.82 10.66
N GLN A 17 -1.54 8.75 9.85
CA GLN A 17 -1.21 8.81 8.43
C GLN A 17 -2.39 9.36 7.62
N ILE A 18 -3.62 8.93 7.94
CA ILE A 18 -4.83 9.54 7.38
C ILE A 18 -4.92 11.03 7.76
N ALA A 19 -4.69 11.38 9.03
CA ALA A 19 -4.74 12.78 9.46
C ALA A 19 -3.69 13.66 8.77
N SER A 20 -2.53 13.10 8.40
CA SER A 20 -1.52 13.78 7.59
C SER A 20 -1.99 13.97 6.15
N PHE A 21 -2.49 12.90 5.52
CA PHE A 21 -3.03 12.94 4.15
C PHE A 21 -4.18 13.94 4.01
N LEU A 22 -5.14 13.97 4.94
CA LEU A 22 -6.29 14.88 4.86
C LEU A 22 -5.90 16.38 4.86
N LYS A 23 -4.68 16.73 5.28
CA LYS A 23 -4.18 18.11 5.18
C LYS A 23 -3.77 18.50 3.76
N THR A 24 -3.52 17.53 2.89
CA THR A 24 -3.15 17.76 1.49
C THR A 24 -4.36 17.79 0.57
N VAL A 25 -5.54 17.41 1.08
CA VAL A 25 -6.76 17.29 0.30
C VAL A 25 -7.48 18.64 0.18
N PRO A 26 -7.79 19.11 -1.04
CA PRO A 26 -8.62 20.30 -1.25
C PRO A 26 -9.99 20.19 -0.57
N SER A 27 -10.49 21.28 -0.02
CA SER A 27 -11.73 21.27 0.78
C SER A 27 -12.96 20.80 0.02
N ASP A 28 -13.00 21.05 -1.28
CA ASP A 28 -14.04 20.62 -2.22
C ASP A 28 -13.99 19.12 -2.53
N PHE A 29 -12.83 18.47 -2.35
CA PHE A 29 -12.67 17.02 -2.55
C PHE A 29 -13.08 16.21 -1.31
N ASN A 30 -13.01 16.78 -0.11
CA ASN A 30 -13.33 16.09 1.16
C ASN A 30 -14.76 15.52 1.25
N ALA A 31 -15.71 16.03 0.47
CA ALA A 31 -17.08 15.53 0.46
C ALA A 31 -17.27 14.25 -0.38
N THR A 32 -16.25 13.82 -1.12
CA THR A 32 -16.36 12.73 -2.11
C THR A 32 -16.00 11.34 -1.56
N PHE A 33 -15.50 11.26 -0.32
CA PHE A 33 -15.13 10.00 0.34
C PHE A 33 -15.28 10.08 1.86
N ASN A 34 -15.33 8.92 2.54
CA ASN A 34 -15.43 8.87 3.99
C ASN A 34 -14.09 9.20 4.68
N LEU A 35 -13.98 10.42 5.21
CA LEU A 35 -12.81 10.94 5.91
C LEU A 35 -12.38 10.12 7.15
N THR A 36 -13.29 9.33 7.72
CA THR A 36 -13.04 8.53 8.94
C THR A 36 -12.83 7.05 8.67
N GLY A 37 -12.96 6.64 7.40
CA GLY A 37 -12.85 5.25 6.99
C GLY A 37 -11.41 4.73 7.00
N ARG A 38 -11.24 3.41 7.03
CA ARG A 38 -9.96 2.76 6.73
C ARG A 38 -9.53 3.15 5.31
N GLY A 39 -8.42 3.86 5.21
CA GLY A 39 -7.81 4.24 3.93
C GLY A 39 -6.99 3.08 3.36
N PHE A 40 -6.98 2.81 2.07
CA PHE A 40 -6.20 1.74 1.44
C PHE A 40 -5.62 2.21 0.10
N SER A 41 -4.54 1.62 -0.42
CA SER A 41 -3.77 0.47 0.06
C SER A 41 -2.86 0.77 1.28
N ASP A 42 -2.25 -0.26 1.86
CA ASP A 42 -1.21 -0.10 2.89
C ASP A 42 0.18 0.03 2.28
N VAL A 43 0.43 -0.67 1.17
CA VAL A 43 1.71 -0.68 0.44
C VAL A 43 1.44 -0.75 -1.07
N SER A 44 2.49 -0.60 -1.86
CA SER A 44 2.48 -0.81 -3.30
C SER A 44 3.71 -1.59 -3.76
N THR A 45 3.63 -2.19 -4.94
CA THR A 45 4.79 -2.76 -5.66
C THR A 45 4.56 -2.56 -7.15
N GLN A 46 5.53 -2.94 -7.99
CA GLN A 46 5.30 -3.03 -9.43
C GLN A 46 4.02 -3.82 -9.70
N GLY A 47 3.23 -3.33 -10.64
CA GLY A 47 1.94 -3.89 -11.05
C GLY A 47 1.73 -3.87 -12.56
N TRP A 48 2.78 -3.58 -13.34
CA TRP A 48 2.68 -3.45 -14.80
C TRP A 48 3.81 -4.19 -15.50
N ASN A 49 3.52 -4.74 -16.68
CA ASN A 49 4.47 -5.43 -17.56
C ASN A 49 5.26 -6.57 -16.89
N PHE A 50 4.61 -7.37 -16.05
CA PHE A 50 5.19 -8.63 -15.60
C PHE A 50 5.19 -9.64 -16.74
N GLN A 51 6.36 -10.20 -17.02
CA GLN A 51 6.46 -11.32 -17.95
C GLN A 51 5.97 -12.60 -17.28
N VAL A 52 5.01 -13.27 -17.90
CA VAL A 52 4.47 -14.56 -17.46
C VAL A 52 4.42 -15.54 -18.63
N VAL A 53 4.42 -16.84 -18.32
CA VAL A 53 4.17 -17.90 -19.30
C VAL A 53 2.76 -18.42 -19.10
N ASN A 54 1.88 -18.19 -20.07
CA ASN A 54 0.51 -18.68 -20.07
C ASN A 54 0.32 -19.66 -21.23
N ASN A 55 -0.02 -20.91 -20.91
CA ASN A 55 -0.19 -21.98 -21.88
C ASN A 55 0.99 -22.10 -22.87
N GLY A 56 2.23 -22.11 -22.35
CA GLY A 56 3.46 -22.18 -23.14
C GLY A 56 3.85 -20.89 -23.88
N THR A 57 3.04 -19.83 -23.80
CA THR A 57 3.31 -18.55 -24.46
C THR A 57 3.77 -17.49 -23.47
N THR A 58 4.88 -16.83 -23.76
CA THR A 58 5.36 -15.68 -23.00
C THR A 58 4.49 -14.46 -23.32
N THR A 59 3.90 -13.85 -22.30
CA THR A 59 3.08 -12.64 -22.41
C THR A 59 3.38 -11.67 -21.27
N LEU A 60 2.90 -10.43 -21.41
CA LEU A 60 2.96 -9.42 -20.36
C LEU A 60 1.59 -9.32 -19.66
N THR A 61 1.62 -9.21 -18.34
CA THR A 61 0.44 -8.99 -17.50
C THR A 61 0.68 -7.87 -16.50
N GLY A 62 -0.37 -7.45 -15.81
CA GLY A 62 -0.31 -6.40 -14.80
C GLY A 62 -1.49 -6.45 -13.85
N GLY A 63 -1.77 -5.31 -13.24
CA GLY A 63 -2.75 -5.16 -12.18
C GLY A 63 -2.16 -5.46 -10.80
N THR A 64 -2.94 -5.09 -9.77
CA THR A 64 -2.61 -5.39 -8.37
C THR A 64 -2.52 -6.89 -8.11
N SER A 65 -3.11 -7.73 -8.96
CA SER A 65 -2.91 -9.19 -8.96
C SER A 65 -1.46 -9.61 -9.13
N ALA A 66 -0.63 -8.84 -9.84
CA ALA A 66 0.81 -9.08 -9.93
C ALA A 66 1.58 -8.46 -8.74
N SER A 67 1.05 -7.35 -8.20
CA SER A 67 1.64 -6.69 -7.03
C SER A 67 1.54 -7.53 -5.75
N SER A 68 0.37 -8.13 -5.49
CA SER A 68 0.13 -8.97 -4.30
C SER A 68 1.16 -10.10 -4.10
N PRO A 69 1.42 -10.98 -5.09
CA PRO A 69 2.43 -12.03 -4.93
C PRO A 69 3.86 -11.47 -4.87
N THR A 70 4.13 -10.32 -5.49
CA THR A 70 5.44 -9.64 -5.38
C THR A 70 5.70 -9.22 -3.93
N PHE A 71 4.74 -8.57 -3.27
CA PHE A 71 4.85 -8.22 -1.86
C PHE A 71 4.91 -9.46 -0.96
N ALA A 72 4.11 -10.49 -1.24
CA ALA A 72 4.14 -11.75 -0.49
C ALA A 72 5.53 -12.42 -0.53
N ALA A 73 6.20 -12.41 -1.69
CA ALA A 73 7.56 -12.95 -1.83
C ALA A 73 8.59 -12.16 -0.99
N VAL A 74 8.50 -10.82 -0.97
CA VAL A 74 9.35 -9.97 -0.12
C VAL A 74 9.18 -10.34 1.36
N ILE A 75 7.95 -10.48 1.84
CA ILE A 75 7.66 -10.86 3.23
C ILE A 75 8.10 -12.29 3.54
N ALA A 76 7.94 -13.22 2.60
CA ALA A 76 8.41 -14.60 2.75
C ALA A 76 9.94 -14.65 2.93
N LEU A 77 10.69 -13.86 2.16
CA LEU A 77 12.15 -13.75 2.31
C LEU A 77 12.55 -13.12 3.65
N ILE A 78 11.80 -12.14 4.16
CA ILE A 78 12.05 -11.58 5.50
C ILE A 78 11.77 -12.64 6.57
N ASN A 79 10.65 -13.36 6.48
CA ASN A 79 10.30 -14.43 7.41
C ASN A 79 11.32 -15.57 7.40
N ASP A 80 11.88 -15.92 6.24
CA ASP A 80 12.98 -16.88 6.13
C ASP A 80 14.19 -16.46 6.96
N ARG A 81 14.59 -15.17 6.88
CA ARG A 81 15.68 -14.65 7.71
C ARG A 81 15.33 -14.65 9.20
N LEU A 82 14.10 -14.29 9.57
CA LEU A 82 13.64 -14.32 10.95
C LEU A 82 13.71 -15.74 11.53
N VAL A 83 13.21 -16.73 10.80
CA VAL A 83 13.25 -18.14 11.22
C VAL A 83 14.68 -18.63 11.35
N ALA A 84 15.57 -18.29 10.41
CA ALA A 84 17.00 -18.63 10.50
C ALA A 84 17.69 -18.00 11.73
N ALA A 85 17.20 -16.85 12.21
CA ALA A 85 17.64 -16.19 13.43
C ALA A 85 16.89 -16.64 14.70
N GLY A 86 16.01 -17.64 14.62
CA GLY A 86 15.21 -18.11 15.75
C GLY A 86 14.10 -17.14 16.21
N LYS A 87 13.75 -16.15 15.37
CA LYS A 87 12.66 -15.18 15.61
C LYS A 87 11.33 -15.69 15.03
N PRO A 88 10.18 -15.28 15.60
CA PRO A 88 8.87 -15.55 15.01
C PRO A 88 8.68 -14.80 13.68
N VAL A 89 7.78 -15.31 12.84
CA VAL A 89 7.36 -14.65 11.59
C VAL A 89 6.45 -13.43 11.84
N LEU A 90 6.39 -12.50 10.89
CA LEU A 90 5.70 -11.21 11.08
C LEU A 90 4.16 -11.27 11.20
N GLY A 91 3.50 -12.30 10.64
CA GLY A 91 2.04 -12.47 10.75
C GLY A 91 1.22 -11.28 10.24
N PHE A 92 0.36 -10.71 11.09
CA PHE A 92 -0.44 -9.52 10.74
C PHE A 92 0.44 -8.28 10.62
N LEU A 93 0.71 -7.88 9.38
CA LEU A 93 1.75 -6.90 9.06
C LEU A 93 1.40 -5.46 9.42
N ASN A 94 0.14 -5.04 9.31
CA ASN A 94 -0.20 -3.61 9.28
C ASN A 94 0.36 -2.82 10.48
N PRO A 95 0.19 -3.22 11.75
CA PRO A 95 0.78 -2.48 12.87
C PRO A 95 2.30 -2.32 12.75
N PHE A 96 3.00 -3.38 12.31
CA PHE A 96 4.45 -3.33 12.08
C PHE A 96 4.82 -2.37 10.94
N LEU A 97 4.12 -2.40 9.81
CA LEU A 97 4.41 -1.54 8.66
C LEU A 97 4.25 -0.05 9.02
N TYR A 98 3.13 0.31 9.68
CA TYR A 98 2.86 1.70 10.07
C TYR A 98 3.75 2.20 11.21
N ALA A 99 4.37 1.31 11.99
CA ALA A 99 5.40 1.68 12.97
C ALA A 99 6.77 1.93 12.32
N ASN A 100 6.98 1.50 11.06
CA ASN A 100 8.28 1.53 10.37
C ASN A 100 8.19 2.28 9.03
N LEU A 101 7.68 3.51 9.06
CA LEU A 101 7.42 4.33 7.87
C LEU A 101 8.67 4.56 7.00
N GLY A 102 9.86 4.59 7.59
CA GLY A 102 11.14 4.76 6.87
C GLY A 102 11.60 3.52 6.09
N ALA A 103 10.86 2.41 6.14
CA ALA A 103 11.22 1.17 5.47
C ALA A 103 10.65 1.04 4.04
N PHE A 104 10.16 2.14 3.47
CA PHE A 104 9.54 2.18 2.16
C PHE A 104 10.14 3.27 1.29
N ASN A 105 10.14 3.06 -0.03
CA ASN A 105 10.38 4.13 -0.99
C ASN A 105 9.04 4.80 -1.29
N ASP A 106 8.89 6.04 -0.83
CA ASP A 106 7.70 6.86 -0.97
C ASP A 106 7.42 7.20 -2.45
N ILE A 107 6.18 7.01 -2.89
CA ILE A 107 5.75 7.39 -4.24
C ILE A 107 4.94 8.67 -4.11
N THR A 108 5.48 9.77 -4.62
CA THR A 108 4.88 11.11 -4.43
C THR A 108 4.29 11.70 -5.71
N VAL A 109 4.34 10.96 -6.81
CA VAL A 109 3.87 11.41 -8.14
C VAL A 109 3.01 10.36 -8.78
N GLY A 110 1.83 10.79 -9.24
CA GLY A 110 0.86 9.95 -9.92
C GLY A 110 -0.55 10.21 -9.40
N HIS A 111 -1.54 9.72 -10.12
CA HIS A 111 -2.94 9.79 -9.73
C HIS A 111 -3.63 8.50 -10.12
N ASN A 112 -4.73 8.14 -9.44
CA ASN A 112 -5.70 7.21 -10.01
C ASN A 112 -6.90 7.95 -10.58
N SER A 113 -7.63 7.27 -11.45
CA SER A 113 -8.97 7.66 -11.86
C SER A 113 -9.96 6.66 -11.27
N GLY A 114 -10.84 7.14 -10.41
CA GLY A 114 -11.96 6.36 -9.89
C GLY A 114 -13.29 6.81 -10.51
N PHE A 115 -14.23 5.87 -10.55
CA PHE A 115 -15.62 6.12 -10.86
C PHE A 115 -16.45 5.80 -9.62
N VAL A 116 -17.19 6.77 -9.09
CA VAL A 116 -18.10 6.57 -7.96
C VAL A 116 -19.49 6.94 -8.45
N CYS A 117 -20.24 5.97 -8.98
CA CYS A 117 -21.59 6.22 -9.50
C CYS A 117 -22.46 6.98 -8.47
N PRO A 118 -23.14 8.09 -8.84
CA PRO A 118 -23.35 8.63 -10.19
C PRO A 118 -22.26 9.59 -10.70
N GLU A 119 -21.23 9.86 -9.91
CA GLU A 119 -20.17 10.83 -10.16
C GLU A 119 -18.94 10.18 -10.83
N SER A 120 -18.60 10.67 -12.02
CA SER A 120 -17.31 10.41 -12.64
C SER A 120 -16.23 11.28 -12.00
N GLY A 121 -15.13 10.69 -11.50
CA GLY A 121 -13.89 11.43 -11.25
C GLY A 121 -13.36 11.49 -9.81
N VAL A 122 -13.81 10.64 -8.88
CA VAL A 122 -13.15 10.55 -7.56
C VAL A 122 -11.82 9.82 -7.72
N GLY A 123 -10.73 10.58 -7.79
CA GLY A 123 -9.37 10.09 -7.86
C GLY A 123 -8.51 10.67 -6.76
N PHE A 124 -7.46 9.95 -6.37
CA PHE A 124 -6.49 10.40 -5.39
C PHE A 124 -5.15 10.61 -6.07
N ASP A 125 -4.48 11.69 -5.69
CA ASP A 125 -3.10 11.96 -6.04
C ASP A 125 -2.16 11.29 -5.03
N ALA A 126 -1.02 10.83 -5.53
CA ALA A 126 0.11 10.47 -4.70
C ALA A 126 0.64 11.73 -3.98
N THR A 127 1.09 11.58 -2.73
CA THR A 127 1.66 12.69 -1.97
C THR A 127 2.81 12.22 -1.09
N THR A 128 3.46 13.13 -0.37
CA THR A 128 4.49 12.75 0.59
C THR A 128 3.88 12.01 1.78
N GLY A 129 4.43 10.84 2.10
CA GLY A 129 3.97 9.97 3.17
C GLY A 129 2.88 9.00 2.69
N TRP A 130 2.02 8.57 3.62
CA TRP A 130 0.94 7.66 3.25
C TRP A 130 -0.12 8.36 2.40
N ASP A 131 -0.53 7.71 1.32
CA ASP A 131 -1.65 8.15 0.48
C ASP A 131 -2.59 6.98 0.11
N PRO A 132 -3.86 7.26 -0.23
CA PRO A 132 -4.84 6.24 -0.65
C PRO A 132 -4.66 5.82 -2.11
N LEU A 133 -3.44 5.86 -2.65
CA LEU A 133 -3.10 5.39 -3.99
C LEU A 133 -2.01 4.29 -3.95
N THR A 134 -0.94 4.54 -3.21
CA THR A 134 0.26 3.71 -3.08
C THR A 134 0.59 3.30 -1.65
N GLY A 135 -0.19 3.79 -0.68
CA GLY A 135 -0.03 3.49 0.73
C GLY A 135 1.26 4.08 1.27
N LEU A 136 2.04 3.29 2.00
CA LEU A 136 3.38 3.68 2.47
C LEU A 136 4.43 3.72 1.35
N GLY A 137 4.07 3.37 0.10
CA GLY A 137 4.99 3.23 -1.00
C GLY A 137 5.49 1.80 -1.20
N THR A 138 6.64 1.66 -1.85
CA THR A 138 7.22 0.35 -2.20
C THR A 138 8.14 -0.18 -1.11
N PRO A 139 8.10 -1.49 -0.79
CA PRO A 139 8.93 -2.05 0.28
C PRO A 139 10.42 -1.92 -0.05
N ASN A 140 11.20 -1.31 0.85
CA ASN A 140 12.65 -1.39 0.80
C ASN A 140 13.10 -2.64 1.59
N PHE A 141 13.49 -3.70 0.89
CA PHE A 141 13.79 -5.00 1.51
C PHE A 141 14.78 -4.89 2.68
N THR A 142 15.91 -4.21 2.47
CA THR A 142 16.97 -4.07 3.48
C THR A 142 16.46 -3.36 4.73
N SER A 143 15.70 -2.27 4.54
CA SER A 143 15.17 -1.47 5.65
C SER A 143 14.07 -2.21 6.41
N LEU A 144 13.18 -2.92 5.71
CA LEU A 144 12.14 -3.75 6.33
C LEU A 144 12.75 -4.93 7.10
N LEU A 145 13.75 -5.59 6.54
CA LEU A 145 14.46 -6.68 7.22
C LEU A 145 15.15 -6.17 8.48
N ALA A 146 15.84 -5.03 8.41
CA ALA A 146 16.48 -4.42 9.58
C ALA A 146 15.46 -4.09 10.68
N ALA A 147 14.32 -3.51 10.32
CA ALA A 147 13.23 -3.23 11.24
C ALA A 147 12.62 -4.50 11.87
N ALA A 148 12.48 -5.58 11.10
CA ALA A 148 11.97 -6.86 11.58
C ALA A 148 12.95 -7.59 12.51
N MET A 149 14.26 -7.34 12.35
CA MET A 149 15.34 -7.97 13.11
C MET A 149 15.68 -7.25 14.42
N ALA A 150 15.25 -5.99 14.58
CA ALA A 150 15.35 -5.26 15.84
C ALA A 150 14.68 -6.03 16.99
#